data_AF-A0AAU7STB5-F1
#
_entry.id   AF-A0AAU7STB5-F1
#
_cell.length_a   1.000
_cell.length_b   1.000
_cell.length_c   1.000
_cell.angle_alpha   90.00
_cell.angle_beta   90.00
_cell.angle_gamma   90.00
#
_symmetry.space_group_name_H-M   'P 1'
#
loop_
_entity.id
_entity.type
_entity.pdbx_description
1 polymer ?
#
loop_
_entity_poly.entity_id
_entity_poly.type
_entity_poly.pdbx_seq_one_letter_code
_entity_poly.pdbx_strand_id
1 'polypeptide(L)' 'MKVSTFTTTFEELLGYSFRRLNAPEDGIVKIEVCVSSLVGNALNRFLDYCSKHGYKHGVEEIKDNLILLTVHLK' A
#
# COMPACT_ATOMS: atom_id res chain seq x y z
N MET A 1 -12.31 10.08 -3.24
CA MET A 1 -11.02 10.56 -2.69
C MET A 1 -10.06 10.74 -3.86
N LYS A 2 -9.34 11.86 -4.00
CA LYS A 2 -8.37 12.04 -5.09
C LYS A 2 -7.18 11.11 -4.83
N VAL A 3 -6.76 10.39 -5.87
CA VAL A 3 -5.61 9.47 -5.91
C VAL A 3 -4.38 10.04 -5.21
N SER A 4 -4.09 11.32 -5.44
CA SER A 4 -2.92 12.02 -4.91
C SER A 4 -2.89 12.08 -3.38
N THR A 5 -4.06 12.16 -2.72
CA THR A 5 -4.14 12.12 -1.26
C THR A 5 -3.91 10.71 -0.75
N PHE A 6 -4.41 9.71 -1.49
CA PHE A 6 -4.26 8.31 -1.14
C PHE A 6 -2.78 7.91 -1.15
N THR A 7 -2.04 8.26 -2.20
CA THR A 7 -0.62 7.94 -2.33
C THR A 7 0.20 8.54 -1.19
N THR A 8 0.07 9.84 -0.92
CA THR A 8 0.83 10.52 0.14
C THR A 8 0.60 9.91 1.53
N THR A 9 -0.64 9.53 1.86
CA THR A 9 -0.94 8.84 3.12
C THR A 9 -0.18 7.52 3.26
N PHE A 10 0.01 6.77 2.17
CA PHE A 10 0.80 5.54 2.21
C PHE A 10 2.30 5.78 2.21
N GLU A 11 2.78 6.85 1.57
CA GLU A 11 4.19 7.23 1.68
C GLU A 11 4.56 7.53 3.13
N GLU A 12 3.68 8.22 3.86
CA GLU A 12 3.86 8.50 5.28
C GLU A 12 3.74 7.24 6.16
N LEU A 13 2.80 6.35 5.86
CA LEU A 13 2.60 5.12 6.63
C LEU A 13 3.68 4.06 6.40
N LEU A 14 4.18 3.95 5.16
CA LEU A 14 5.18 2.97 4.75
C LEU A 14 6.61 3.55 4.75
N GLY A 15 6.76 4.86 4.97
CA GLY A 15 8.05 5.53 5.14
C GLY A 15 8.95 5.50 3.90
N TYR A 16 8.48 5.99 2.75
CA TYR A 16 9.23 6.01 1.48
C TYR A 16 9.75 4.63 0.99
N SER A 17 9.23 3.53 1.53
CA SER A 17 9.74 2.17 1.29
C SER A 17 9.08 1.45 0.11
N PHE A 18 8.27 2.15 -0.67
CA PHE A 18 7.60 1.60 -1.85
C PHE A 18 8.51 1.75 -3.08
N ARG A 19 8.66 0.65 -3.80
CA ARG A 19 9.50 0.54 -5.00
C ARG A 19 8.74 1.01 -6.24
N ARG A 20 7.42 0.86 -6.24
CA ARG A 20 6.55 1.31 -7.32
C ARG A 20 5.14 1.55 -6.79
N LEU A 21 4.53 2.64 -7.23
CA LEU A 21 3.12 2.90 -7.03
C LEU A 21 2.48 3.11 -8.40
N ASN A 22 1.59 2.20 -8.77
CA ASN A 22 0.80 2.37 -9.98
C ASN A 22 -0.39 3.28 -9.67
N ALA A 23 -0.67 4.20 -10.60
CA ALA A 23 -1.91 4.98 -10.52
C ALA A 23 -3.11 4.01 -10.47
N PRO A 24 -4.19 4.37 -9.76
CA PRO A 24 -5.36 3.54 -9.71
C PRO A 24 -5.99 3.47 -11.09
N GLU A 25 -5.84 2.31 -11.72
CA GLU A 25 -6.65 1.91 -12.85
C GLU A 25 -7.94 1.31 -12.28
N ASP A 26 -9.09 1.87 -12.66
CA ASP A 26 -10.42 1.38 -12.25
C ASP A 26 -10.67 1.37 -10.72
N GLY A 27 -10.01 2.26 -9.98
CA GLY A 27 -10.12 2.32 -8.51
C GLY A 27 -9.27 1.26 -7.79
N ILE A 28 -8.35 0.58 -8.48
CA ILE A 28 -7.44 -0.40 -7.88
C ILE A 28 -6.04 0.18 -7.82
N VAL A 29 -5.54 0.44 -6.61
CA VAL A 29 -4.17 0.88 -6.36
C VAL A 29 -3.29 -0.35 -6.13
N LYS A 30 -2.14 -0.40 -6.81
CA LYS A 30 -1.12 -1.43 -6.59
C LYS A 30 0.18 -0.78 -6.14
N ILE A 31 0.73 -1.27 -5.03
CA ILE A 31 1.89 -0.71 -4.36
C ILE A 31 2.87 -1.85 -4.13
N GLU A 32 4.04 -1.76 -4.74
CA GLU A 32 5.15 -2.69 -4.51
C GLU A 32 5.99 -2.15 -3.37
N VAL A 33 6.14 -2.92 -2.29
CA VAL A 33 6.88 -2.51 -1.09
C VAL A 33 7.98 -3.51 -0.81
N CYS A 34 9.17 -3.00 -0.49
CA CYS A 34 10.29 -3.85 -0.07
C CYS A 34 10.17 -4.12 1.44
N VAL A 35 10.00 -5.38 1.83
CA VAL A 35 9.97 -5.87 3.21
C VAL A 35 11.25 -5.51 3.96
N SER A 36 12.40 -5.54 3.30
CA SER A 36 13.67 -5.11 3.90
C SER A 36 13.70 -3.62 4.23
N SER A 37 12.87 -2.81 3.57
CA SER A 37 12.74 -1.37 3.84
C SER A 37 11.59 -1.06 4.81
N LEU A 38 10.66 -2.00 5.04
CA LEU A 38 9.59 -1.81 6.02
C LEU A 38 10.17 -1.66 7.43
N VAL A 39 10.00 -0.48 8.01
CA VAL A 39 10.44 -0.21 9.37
C VAL A 39 9.32 -0.56 10.34
N GLY A 40 9.57 -1.55 11.20
CA GLY A 40 8.66 -1.95 12.28
C GLY A 40 7.30 -2.44 11.77
N ASN A 41 6.21 -1.88 12.32
CA ASN A 41 4.84 -2.30 12.05
C ASN A 41 4.15 -1.52 10.92
N ALA A 42 4.90 -0.92 10.00
CA ALA A 42 4.37 -0.10 8.91
C ALA A 42 3.27 -0.83 8.08
N LEU A 43 3.50 -2.10 7.75
CA LEU A 43 2.51 -2.93 7.04
C LEU A 43 1.23 -3.14 7.86
N ASN A 44 1.32 -3.40 9.16
CA ASN A 44 0.13 -3.56 10.01
C ASN A 44 -0.67 -2.26 10.10
N ARG A 45 -0.01 -1.09 10.20
CA ARG A 45 -0.70 0.21 10.19
C ARG A 45 -1.42 0.48 8.87
N PHE A 46 -0.81 0.07 7.75
CA PHE A 46 -1.44 0.13 6.43
C PHE A 46 -2.72 -0.71 6.37
N LEU A 47 -2.65 -1.96 6.84
CA LEU A 47 -3.79 -2.87 6.82
C LEU A 47 -4.91 -2.39 7.74
N ASP A 48 -4.56 -1.89 8.93
CA ASP A 48 -5.52 -1.26 9.86
C ASP A 48 -6.20 -0.04 9.22
N TYR A 49 -5.45 0.82 8.53
CA TYR A 49 -6.01 1.97 7.80
C TYR A 49 -7.02 1.52 6.73
N CYS A 50 -6.65 0.53 5.92
CA CYS A 50 -7.54 0.01 4.88
C CYS A 50 -8.80 -0.62 5.47
N SER A 51 -8.67 -1.40 6.54
CA SER A 51 -9.81 -1.95 7.28
C SER A 51 -10.72 -0.88 7.88
N LYS A 52 -10.16 0.17 8.50
CA LYS A 52 -10.92 1.29 9.07
C LYS A 52 -11.73 2.06 8.04
N HIS A 53 -11.18 2.21 6.84
CA HIS A 53 -11.84 2.89 5.73
C HIS A 53 -12.74 1.97 4.90
N GLY A 54 -12.81 0.67 5.21
CA GLY A 54 -13.60 -0.31 4.45
C GLY A 54 -13.03 -0.61 3.06
N TYR A 55 -11.76 -0.26 2.80
CA TYR A 55 -11.10 -0.56 1.53
C TYR A 55 -10.77 -2.05 1.49
N LYS A 56 -11.15 -2.72 0.41
CA LYS A 56 -10.68 -4.09 0.18
C LYS A 56 -9.20 -4.05 -0.13
N HIS A 57 -8.40 -4.79 0.62
CA HIS A 57 -6.96 -4.85 0.43
C HIS A 57 -6.49 -6.30 0.28
N GLY A 58 -5.46 -6.52 -0.53
CA GLY A 58 -4.75 -7.78 -0.71
C GLY A 58 -3.26 -7.56 -0.52
N VAL A 59 -2.59 -8.53 0.10
CA VAL A 59 -1.13 -8.56 0.27
C VAL A 59 -0.64 -9.83 -0.39
N GLU A 60 0.25 -9.70 -1.36
CA GLU A 60 0.83 -10.83 -2.07
C GLU A 60 2.35 -10.71 -2.03
N GLU A 61 3.06 -11.76 -1.62
CA GLU A 61 4.52 -11.77 -1.67
C GLU A 61 4.98 -12.18 -3.07
N ILE A 62 5.76 -11.32 -3.73
CA ILE A 62 6.12 -11.52 -5.15
C ILE A 62 7.48 -12.19 -5.30
N LYS A 63 8.55 -11.61 -4.74
CA LYS A 63 9.95 -12.13 -4.81
C LYS A 63 10.92 -11.27 -3.99
N ASP A 64 12.00 -11.87 -3.46
CA ASP A 64 13.15 -11.13 -2.90
C ASP A 64 12.78 -10.02 -1.90
N ASN A 65 12.04 -10.39 -0.85
CA ASN A 65 11.53 -9.43 0.14
C ASN A 65 10.68 -8.31 -0.50
N LEU A 66 9.95 -8.55 -1.60
CA LEU A 66 8.90 -7.66 -2.08
C LEU A 66 7.51 -8.22 -1.82
N ILE A 67 6.64 -7.32 -1.35
CA ILE A 67 5.21 -7.51 -1.24
C ILE A 67 4.48 -6.57 -2.20
N LEU A 68 3.45 -7.07 -2.86
CA LEU A 68 2.46 -6.31 -3.61
C LEU A 68 1.24 -6.08 -2.73
N LEU A 69 0.99 -4.82 -2.40
CA LEU A 69 -0.24 -4.38 -1.77
C LEU A 69 -1.21 -3.94 -2.87
N THR A 70 -2.38 -4.55 -2.89
CA THR A 70 -3.47 -4.16 -3.79
C THR A 70 -4.57 -3.58 -2.94
N VAL A 71 -5.05 -2.37 -3.23
CA VAL A 71 -6.15 -1.72 -2.51
C VAL A 71 -7.22 -1.27 -3.48
N HIS A 72 -8.46 -1.63 -3.20
CA HIS A 72 -9.62 -1.25 -3.97
C HIS A 72 -10.31 -0.05 -3.31
N LEU A 73 -10.20 1.09 -3.97
CA LEU A 73 -10.91 2.34 -3.72
C LEU A 73 -12.31 2.25 -4.35
N LYS A 74 -13.22 1.47 -3.75
CA LYS A 74 -14.60 1.38 -4.21
C LYS A 74 -15.50 2.38 -3.47
#